data_AF-V5G998-F1
#
_entry.id   AF-V5G998-F1
#
_cell.length_a   1.000
_cell.length_b   1.000
_cell.length_c   1.000
_cell.angle_alpha   90.00
_cell.angle_beta   90.00
_cell.angle_gamma   90.00
#
_symmetry.space_group_name_H-M   'P 1'
#
loop_
_entity.id
_entity.type
_entity.pdbx_description
1 polymer ?
#
loop_
_entity_poly.entity_id
_entity_poly.type
_entity_poly.pdbx_seq_one_letter_code
_entity_poly.pdbx_strand_id
1 'polypeptide(L)'
;VGNILMCVAAVPSFELPPVTCSALGLILIAIGTGGIKPCVAAFGGEQFHLPDQRELLTHFFSIFYFTINLGGFVGMILTPIMKKAVSCFGDDTCYALGFGFPA
;
A
#
# COMPACT_ATOMS: atom_id res chain seq x y z
N VAL A 1 -9.94 -2.87 -3.74
CA VAL A 1 -10.99 -3.68 -3.07
C VAL A 1 -10.67 -3.94 -1.61
N GLY A 2 -9.54 -4.59 -1.28
CA GLY A 2 -9.17 -4.87 0.12
C GLY A 2 -9.11 -3.62 1.03
N ASN A 3 -8.47 -2.52 0.58
CA ASN A 3 -8.46 -1.26 1.33
C ASN A 3 -9.86 -0.66 1.56
N ILE A 4 -10.76 -0.77 0.58
CA ILE A 4 -12.15 -0.29 0.70
C ILE A 4 -12.90 -1.12 1.76
N LEU A 5 -12.71 -2.45 1.74
CA LEU A 5 -13.29 -3.34 2.75
C LEU A 5 -12.76 -3.02 4.16
N MET A 6 -11.46 -2.69 4.30
CA MET A 6 -10.88 -2.22 5.56
C MET A 6 -11.46 -0.87 6.01
N CYS A 7 -11.67 0.07 5.10
CA CYS A 7 -12.33 1.34 5.40
C CYS A 7 -13.75 1.14 5.91
N VAL A 8 -14.54 0.29 5.23
CA VAL A 8 -15.93 0.00 5.61
C VAL A 8 -16.00 -0.74 6.94
N ALA A 9 -15.10 -1.70 7.19
CA ALA A 9 -15.01 -2.40 8.47
C ALA A 9 -14.65 -1.47 9.64
N ALA A 10 -14.01 -0.34 9.37
CA ALA A 10 -13.70 0.69 10.38
C ALA A 10 -14.84 1.68 10.63
N VAL A 11 -15.96 1.61 9.90
CA VAL A 11 -17.14 2.45 10.10
C VAL A 11 -18.16 1.71 10.98
N PRO A 12 -18.46 2.19 12.21
CA PRO A 12 -19.35 1.50 13.15
C PRO A 12 -20.82 1.45 12.70
N SER A 13 -21.21 2.23 11.69
CA SER A 13 -22.59 2.34 11.18
C SER A 13 -23.12 1.07 10.51
N PHE A 14 -22.28 0.09 10.18
CA PHE A 14 -22.66 -1.05 9.34
C PHE A 14 -22.99 -2.36 10.08
N GLU A 15 -22.92 -2.44 11.41
CA GLU A 15 -23.19 -3.67 12.21
C GLU A 15 -22.49 -4.95 11.69
N LEU A 16 -21.38 -4.80 10.94
CA LEU A 16 -20.63 -5.92 10.38
C LEU A 16 -19.67 -6.52 11.41
N PRO A 17 -19.39 -7.84 11.38
CA PRO A 17 -18.37 -8.46 12.22
C PRO A 17 -16.98 -7.93 11.83
N PRO A 18 -16.37 -7.04 12.65
CA PRO A 18 -15.21 -6.24 12.21
C PRO A 18 -13.96 -7.10 12.00
N VAL A 19 -13.79 -8.15 12.80
CA VAL A 19 -12.65 -9.09 12.72
C VAL A 19 -12.68 -9.86 11.41
N THR A 20 -13.83 -10.40 11.02
CA THR A 20 -13.98 -11.20 9.79
C THR A 20 -13.81 -10.33 8.54
N CYS A 21 -14.43 -9.14 8.51
CA CYS A 21 -14.27 -8.21 7.39
C CYS A 21 -12.82 -7.72 7.26
N SER A 22 -12.14 -7.46 8.38
CA SER A 22 -10.74 -7.06 8.38
C SER A 22 -9.82 -8.18 7.91
N ALA A 23 -10.04 -9.42 8.35
CA ALA A 23 -9.27 -10.58 7.92
C ALA A 23 -9.39 -10.80 6.40
N LEU A 24 -10.61 -10.72 5.85
CA LEU A 24 -10.84 -10.81 4.41
C LEU A 24 -10.18 -9.64 3.65
N GLY A 25 -10.27 -8.41 4.19
CA GLY A 25 -9.62 -7.23 3.62
C GLY A 25 -8.11 -7.39 3.51
N LEU A 26 -7.48 -7.86 4.59
CA LEU A 26 -6.04 -8.12 4.66
C LEU A 26 -5.61 -9.25 3.70
N ILE A 27 -6.38 -10.33 3.59
CA ILE A 27 -6.10 -11.41 2.64
C ILE A 27 -6.14 -10.89 1.20
N LEU A 28 -7.15 -10.08 0.86
CA LEU A 28 -7.26 -9.48 -0.48
C LEU A 28 -6.08 -8.54 -0.79
N ILE A 29 -5.62 -7.76 0.19
CA ILE A 29 -4.43 -6.91 0.05
C ILE A 29 -3.18 -7.77 -0.12
N ALA A 30 -3.01 -8.82 0.68
CA ALA A 30 -1.86 -9.70 0.60
C ALA A 30 -1.75 -10.40 -0.77
N ILE A 31 -2.87 -10.93 -1.28
CA ILE A 31 -2.91 -11.57 -2.61
C ILE A 31 -2.62 -10.54 -3.71
N GLY A 32 -3.26 -9.36 -3.67
CA GLY A 32 -3.05 -8.34 -4.69
C GLY A 32 -1.63 -7.79 -4.72
N THR A 33 -1.08 -7.45 -3.56
CA THR A 33 0.29 -6.93 -3.44
C THR A 33 1.34 -8.00 -3.73
N GLY A 34 1.10 -9.24 -3.32
CA GLY A 34 1.96 -10.39 -3.59
C GLY A 34 2.00 -10.76 -5.08
N GLY A 35 0.90 -10.60 -5.80
CA GLY A 35 0.85 -10.85 -7.24
C GLY A 35 1.51 -9.76 -8.09
N ILE A 36 1.28 -8.48 -7.76
CA ILE A 36 1.72 -7.36 -8.61
C ILE A 36 3.22 -7.06 -8.44
N LYS A 37 3.72 -7.03 -7.20
CA LYS A 37 5.11 -6.61 -6.90
C LYS A 37 6.19 -7.39 -7.66
N PRO A 38 6.19 -8.74 -7.72
CA PRO A 38 7.22 -9.47 -8.46
C PRO A 38 7.13 -9.27 -9.97
N CYS A 39 5.92 -9.09 -10.53
CA CYS A 39 5.72 -8.90 -11.95
C CYS A 39 6.26 -7.55 -12.45
N VAL A 40 6.07 -6.47 -11.68
CA VAL A 40 6.52 -5.12 -12.10
C VAL A 40 8.04 -5.04 -12.23
N ALA A 41 8.78 -5.65 -11.29
CA ALA A 41 10.24 -5.66 -11.35
C ALA A 41 10.77 -6.47 -12.54
N ALA A 42 10.16 -7.63 -12.83
CA ALA A 42 10.52 -8.46 -13.98
C ALA A 42 10.24 -7.74 -15.31
N PHE A 43 9.01 -7.23 -15.51
CA PHE A 43 8.65 -6.48 -16.71
C PHE A 43 9.45 -5.19 -16.89
N GLY A 44 9.90 -4.55 -15.80
CA GLY A 44 10.80 -3.40 -15.86
C GLY A 44 12.19 -3.78 -16.38
N GLY A 45 12.72 -4.91 -15.93
CA GLY A 45 14.02 -5.43 -16.37
C GLY A 45 14.04 -5.95 -17.81
N GLU A 46 12.94 -6.54 -18.27
CA GLU A 46 12.79 -7.08 -19.63
C GLU A 46 12.83 -6.00 -20.73
N GLN A 47 12.71 -4.71 -20.38
CA GLN A 47 12.77 -3.61 -21.35
C GLN A 47 14.19 -3.31 -21.87
N PHE A 48 15.23 -3.87 -21.23
CA PHE A 48 16.63 -3.58 -21.56
C PHE A 48 17.29 -4.70 -22.36
N HIS A 49 17.93 -4.35 -23.46
CA HIS A 49 18.68 -5.27 -24.32
C HIS A 49 20.11 -5.42 -23.82
N LEU A 50 20.47 -6.63 -23.37
CA LEU A 50 21.83 -6.95 -22.91
C LEU A 50 22.68 -7.48 -24.08
N PRO A 51 24.00 -7.19 -24.11
CA PRO A 51 24.79 -6.52 -23.06
C PRO A 51 24.81 -4.98 -23.14
N ASP A 52 24.38 -4.37 -24.25
CA ASP A 52 24.59 -2.94 -24.55
C ASP A 52 23.98 -1.99 -23.50
N GLN A 53 22.88 -2.39 -22.85
CA GLN A 53 22.15 -1.55 -21.88
C GLN A 53 22.36 -1.96 -20.41
N ARG A 54 23.44 -2.67 -20.07
CA ARG A 54 23.70 -3.15 -18.70
C ARG A 54 23.82 -2.02 -17.66
N GLU A 55 24.49 -0.93 -18.02
CA GLU A 55 24.66 0.23 -17.13
C GLU A 55 23.31 0.91 -16.86
N LEU A 56 22.51 1.10 -17.90
CA LEU A 56 21.16 1.68 -17.81
C LEU A 56 20.21 0.81 -16.96
N LEU A 57 20.27 -0.52 -17.12
CA LEU A 57 19.53 -1.47 -16.28
C LEU A 57 19.90 -1.32 -14.80
N THR A 58 21.18 -1.11 -14.50
CA THR A 58 21.66 -0.91 -13.12
C THR A 58 21.12 0.39 -12.54
N HIS A 59 21.19 1.49 -13.28
CA HIS A 59 20.61 2.77 -12.87
C HIS A 59 19.09 2.70 -12.65
N PHE A 60 18.37 1.98 -13.52
CA PHE A 60 16.94 1.74 -13.36
C PHE A 60 16.63 1.07 -12.02
N PHE A 61 17.30 -0.04 -11.70
CA PHE A 61 17.09 -0.72 -10.42
C PHE A 61 17.52 0.12 -9.22
N SER A 62 18.59 0.91 -9.32
CA SER A 62 18.99 1.84 -8.25
C SER A 62 17.89 2.87 -7.94
N ILE A 63 17.32 3.52 -8.97
CA ILE A 63 16.24 4.49 -8.80
C ILE A 63 14.95 3.82 -8.34
N PHE A 64 14.65 2.63 -8.88
CA PHE A 64 13.48 1.83 -8.49
C PHE A 64 13.50 1.49 -7.00
N TYR A 65 14.60 0.93 -6.49
CA TYR A 65 14.73 0.61 -5.06
C TYR A 65 14.80 1.85 -4.18
N PHE A 66 15.44 2.93 -4.64
CA PHE A 66 15.42 4.20 -3.92
C PHE A 66 13.98 4.72 -3.75
N THR A 67 13.18 4.70 -4.81
CA THR A 67 11.79 5.18 -4.80
C THR A 67 10.90 4.32 -3.89
N ILE A 68 11.10 2.99 -3.86
CA ILE A 68 10.36 2.09 -2.97
C ILE A 68 10.65 2.41 -1.50
N ASN A 69 11.92 2.59 -1.14
CA ASN A 69 12.30 2.93 0.23
C ASN A 69 11.79 4.33 0.63
N LEU A 70 11.87 5.30 -0.29
CA LEU A 70 11.34 6.64 -0.08
C LEU A 70 9.83 6.64 0.11
N GLY A 71 9.09 5.88 -0.72
CA GLY A 71 7.64 5.72 -0.58
C GLY A 71 7.26 5.12 0.77
N GLY A 72 7.95 4.06 1.20
CA GLY A 72 7.76 3.47 2.52
C GLY A 72 8.05 4.45 3.66
N PHE A 73 9.10 5.26 3.54
CA PHE A 73 9.43 6.31 4.51
C PHE A 73 8.34 7.39 4.59
N VAL A 74 7.90 7.91 3.46
CA VAL A 74 6.82 8.92 3.40
C VAL A 74 5.52 8.33 3.94
N GLY A 75 5.18 7.08 3.59
CA GLY A 75 4.00 6.39 4.10
C GLY A 75 4.02 6.23 5.62
N MET A 76 5.17 5.88 6.20
CA MET A 76 5.34 5.77 7.66
C MET A 76 5.13 7.11 8.40
N ILE A 77 5.44 8.24 7.76
CA ILE A 77 5.25 9.58 8.35
C ILE A 77 3.83 10.08 8.11
N LEU A 78 3.31 9.95 6.89
CA LEU A 78 2.04 10.55 6.49
C LEU A 78 0.84 9.82 7.11
N THR A 79 0.88 8.48 7.18
CA THR A 79 -0.21 7.67 7.75
C THR A 79 -0.60 8.06 9.18
N PRO A 80 0.33 8.16 10.16
CA PRO A 80 -0.03 8.56 11.52
C PRO A 80 -0.49 10.03 11.62
N ILE A 81 0.06 10.92 10.79
CA ILE A 81 -0.37 12.33 10.75
C ILE A 81 -1.83 12.41 10.30
N MET A 82 -2.18 11.73 9.20
CA MET A 82 -3.55 11.69 8.69
C MET A 82 -4.51 11.07 9.71
N LYS A 83 -4.13 9.96 10.36
CA LYS A 83 -4.97 9.33 11.39
C LYS A 83 -5.32 10.24 12.57
N LYS A 84 -4.43 11.17 12.93
CA LYS A 84 -4.63 12.11 14.06
C LYS A 84 -5.22 13.46 13.65
N ALA A 85 -5.11 13.84 12.38
CA ALA A 85 -5.59 15.13 11.90
C ALA A 85 -7.11 15.24 11.86
N VAL A 86 -7.83 14.10 11.80
CA VAL A 86 -9.29 14.04 11.72
C VAL A 86 -9.80 13.11 12.82
N SER A 87 -10.68 13.63 13.69
CA SER A 87 -11.45 12.82 14.63
C SER A 87 -12.63 12.17 13.89
N CYS A 88 -12.83 10.87 14.10
CA CYS A 88 -13.88 10.10 13.46
C CYS A 88 -14.62 9.27 14.50
N PHE A 89 -15.95 9.21 14.38
CA PHE A 89 -16.81 8.30 15.17
C PHE A 89 -16.68 8.41 16.70
N GLY A 90 -16.27 9.58 17.21
CA GLY A 90 -16.09 9.81 18.65
C GLY A 90 -14.72 9.42 19.19
N ASP A 91 -13.81 8.92 18.35
CA ASP A 91 -12.42 8.64 18.69
C ASP A 91 -11.47 9.74 18.17
N ASP A 92 -10.37 9.94 18.91
CA ASP A 92 -9.28 10.86 18.54
C ASP A 92 -8.47 10.39 17.32
N THR A 93 -8.75 9.18 16.80
CA THR A 93 -8.05 8.63 15.64
C THR A 93 -8.99 8.02 14.60
N CYS A 94 -8.84 8.45 13.35
CA CYS A 94 -9.64 7.93 12.23
C CYS A 94 -8.96 6.74 11.54
N TYR A 95 -9.38 5.51 11.87
CA TYR A 95 -8.84 4.29 11.24
C TYR A 95 -9.25 4.15 9.77
N ALA A 96 -10.47 4.55 9.41
CA ALA A 96 -10.94 4.51 8.03
C ALA A 96 -10.07 5.34 7.07
N LEU A 97 -9.58 6.50 7.53
CA LEU A 97 -8.71 7.38 6.75
C LEU A 97 -7.32 6.78 6.53
N GLY A 98 -6.80 6.05 7.52
CA GLY A 98 -5.51 5.36 7.43
C GLY A 98 -5.49 4.22 6.41
N PHE A 99 -6.62 3.55 6.17
CA PHE A 99 -6.74 2.53 5.12
C PHE A 99 -7.22 3.09 3.77
N GLY A 100 -7.79 4.31 3.77
CA GLY A 100 -8.25 5.00 2.58
C GLY A 100 -7.13 5.64 1.77
N PHE A 101 -6.03 6.02 2.43
CA PHE A 101 -4.81 6.46 1.77
C PHE A 101 -3.90 5.24 1.51
N PRO A 102 -3.70 4.82 0.25
CA PRO A 102 -2.79 3.72 -0.04
C PRO A 102 -1.35 4.17 0.24
N ALA A 103 -0.61 3.36 1.00
CA ALA A 103 0.84 3.48 1.13
C ALA A 103 1.54 2.96 -0.14
#